data_AF-A0A098ZLD8-F1
#
_entry.id   AF-A0A098ZLD8-F1
#
_cell.length_a   1.000
_cell.length_b   1.000
_cell.length_c   1.000
_cell.angle_alpha   90.00
_cell.angle_beta   90.00
_cell.angle_gamma   90.00
#
_symmetry.space_group_name_H-M   'P 1'
#
loop_
_entity.id
_entity.type
_entity.pdbx_description
1 polymer ?
#
loop_
_entity_poly.entity_id
_entity_poly.type
_entity_poly.pdbx_seq_one_letter_code
_entity_poly.pdbx_strand_id
1 'polypeptide(L)' 'MKFYSYDYVLSQIGQQNGIMVGFGIVLLAVTVFLLLRYTMIKREPNFVSWS' A
#
# COMPACT_ATOMS: atom_id res chain seq x y z
N MET A 1 -35.77 -10.67 -14.73
CA MET A 1 -34.53 -10.31 -14.00
C MET A 1 -33.46 -11.33 -14.34
N LYS A 2 -32.20 -10.93 -14.52
CA LYS A 2 -31.09 -11.89 -14.71
C LYS A 2 -30.64 -12.39 -13.35
N PHE A 3 -30.82 -13.68 -13.10
CA PHE A 3 -30.32 -14.34 -11.91
C PHE A 3 -28.89 -14.82 -12.21
N TYR A 4 -27.93 -14.23 -11.51
CA TYR A 4 -26.56 -14.71 -11.56
C TYR A 4 -26.44 -15.98 -10.72
N SER A 5 -25.63 -16.94 -11.19
CA SER A 5 -25.31 -18.12 -10.39
C SER A 5 -24.64 -17.70 -9.09
N TYR A 6 -24.89 -18.44 -8.01
CA TYR A 6 -24.23 -18.24 -6.73
C TYR A 6 -22.70 -18.24 -6.86
N ASP A 7 -22.15 -19.17 -7.66
CA ASP A 7 -20.71 -19.27 -7.91
C ASP A 7 -20.13 -18.01 -8.55
N TYR A 8 -20.91 -17.35 -9.40
CA TYR A 8 -20.51 -16.11 -10.04
C TYR A 8 -20.43 -14.95 -9.05
N VAL A 9 -21.45 -14.80 -8.19
CA VAL A 9 -21.47 -13.77 -7.14
C VAL A 9 -20.31 -14.00 -6.17
N LEU A 10 -20.07 -15.25 -5.78
CA LEU A 10 -18.98 -15.62 -4.88
C LEU A 10 -17.60 -15.34 -5.49
N SER A 11 -17.42 -15.68 -6.77
CA SER A 11 -16.18 -15.38 -7.51
C SER A 11 -15.93 -13.88 -7.61
N GLN A 12 -16.95 -13.05 -7.82
CA GLN A 12 -16.80 -11.60 -7.87
C GLN A 12 -16.35 -11.01 -6.53
N ILE A 13 -16.95 -11.46 -5.43
CA ILE A 13 -16.56 -11.03 -4.08
C ILE A 13 -15.11 -11.43 -3.80
N GLY A 14 -14.73 -12.66 -4.15
CA GLY A 14 -13.36 -13.14 -4.00
C GLY A 14 -12.35 -12.31 -4.78
N GLN A 15 -12.66 -12.00 -6.05
CA GLN A 15 -11.80 -11.15 -6.89
C GLN A 15 -11.71 -9.73 -6.34
N GLN A 16 -12.82 -9.12 -5.95
CA GLN A 16 -12.84 -7.76 -5.39
C GLN A 16 -12.04 -7.68 -4.08
N ASN A 17 -12.20 -8.66 -3.20
CA ASN A 17 -11.43 -8.75 -1.95
C ASN A 17 -9.93 -8.92 -2.24
N GLY A 18 -9.57 -9.79 -3.19
CA GLY A 18 -8.18 -9.98 -3.59
C GLY A 18 -7.54 -8.69 -4.13
N ILE A 19 -8.26 -7.95 -4.98
CA ILE A 19 -7.80 -6.66 -5.51
C ILE A 19 -7.66 -5.63 -4.39
N MET A 20 -8.63 -5.55 -3.47
CA MET A 20 -8.59 -4.61 -2.34
C MET A 20 -7.40 -4.88 -1.42
N VAL A 21 -7.14 -6.14 -1.08
CA VAL A 21 -5.98 -6.54 -0.26
C VAL A 21 -4.68 -6.21 -1.00
N GLY A 22 -4.59 -6.52 -2.29
CA GLY A 22 -3.42 -6.18 -3.11
C GLY A 22 -3.13 -4.68 -3.12
N PHE A 23 -4.17 -3.85 -3.30
CA PHE A 23 -4.05 -2.39 -3.21
C PHE A 23 -3.58 -1.93 -1.82
N GLY A 24 -4.10 -2.53 -0.75
CA GLY A 24 -3.69 -2.21 0.63
C GLY A 24 -2.20 -2.45 0.86
N ILE A 25 -1.66 -3.59 0.40
CA ILE A 25 -0.23 -3.91 0.51
C ILE A 25 0.62 -2.91 -0.27
N VAL A 26 0.22 -2.56 -1.51
CA VAL A 26 0.93 -1.59 -2.35
C VAL A 26 0.97 -0.22 -1.66
N LEU A 27 -0.16 0.25 -1.12
CA LEU A 27 -0.21 1.53 -0.41
C LEU A 27 0.69 1.53 0.81
N LEU A 28 0.66 0.46 1.63
CA LEU A 28 1.57 0.33 2.77
C LEU A 28 3.04 0.36 2.36
N ALA A 29 3.40 -0.34 1.28
CA ALA A 29 4.76 -0.33 0.76
C ALA A 29 5.19 1.07 0.31
N VAL A 30 4.32 1.82 -0.37
CA VAL A 30 4.57 3.21 -0.78
C VAL A 30 4.73 4.11 0.45
N THR A 31 3.85 3.99 1.46
CA THR A 31 3.96 4.78 2.69
C THR A 31 5.27 4.52 3.41
N VAL A 32 5.67 3.25 3.58
CA VAL A 32 6.95 2.89 4.20
C VAL A 32 8.12 3.43 3.38
N PHE A 33 8.08 3.31 2.06
CA PHE A 33 9.12 3.83 1.18
C PHE A 33 9.26 5.36 1.31
N LEU A 34 8.15 6.10 1.29
CA LEU A 34 8.16 7.55 1.44
C LEU A 34 8.65 7.97 2.82
N LEU A 35 8.27 7.25 3.88
CA LEU A 35 8.72 7.51 5.25
C LEU A 35 10.23 7.27 5.40
N LEU A 36 10.75 6.19 4.81
CA LEU A 36 12.18 5.92 4.74
C LEU A 36 12.93 7.02 3.97
N ARG A 37 12.42 7.45 2.82
CA ARG A 37 13.01 8.56 2.05
C ARG A 37 13.01 9.87 2.84
N TYR A 38 11.91 10.21 3.50
CA TYR A 38 11.81 11.41 4.33
C TYR A 38 12.78 11.36 5.53
N THR A 39 12.85 10.23 6.23
CA THR A 39 13.77 10.06 7.37
C THR A 39 15.23 10.03 6.95
N MET A 40 15.57 9.51 5.76
CA MET A 40 16.92 9.61 5.21
C MET A 40 17.27 11.03 4.78
N ILE A 41 16.37 11.77 4.13
CA ILE A 41 16.59 13.17 3.72
C ILE A 41 16.71 14.08 4.94
N LYS A 42 15.91 13.86 5.99
CA LYS A 42 15.98 14.63 7.24
C LYS A 42 17.20 14.26 8.11
N ARG A 43 17.88 13.17 7.78
CA ARG A 43 19.19 12.80 8.31
C ARG A 43 20.32 13.33 7.41
N GLU A 44 20.25 14.59 7.00
CA GLU A 44 21.51 15.35 6.95
C GLU A 44 22.03 15.34 8.40
N PRO A 45 23.16 14.68 8.70
CA PRO A 45 23.79 14.87 9.98
C PRO A 45 24.10 16.36 10.08
N ASN A 46 23.62 17.02 11.14
CA ASN A 46 24.25 18.25 11.59
C ASN A 46 25.73 17.92 11.80
N PHE A 47 26.57 18.16 10.79
CA PHE A 47 27.99 18.32 10.98
C PHE A 47 28.11 19.57 11.84
N VAL A 48 28.12 19.32 13.14
CA VAL A 48 28.51 20.21 14.20
C VAL A 48 29.88 20.77 13.78
N SER A 49 29.87 21.90 13.06
CA SER A 49 31.06 22.62 12.66
C SER A 49 31.54 23.39 13.89
N TRP A 50 32.28 22.70 14.76
CA TRP A 50 33.22 23.38 15.63
C TRP A 50 34.60 23.27 14.97
N SER A 51 34.96 24.36 14.30
CA SER A 51 36.33 24.81 14.11
C SER A 51 36.31 26.30 13.81
#